data_AF-A0A1G8EHG6-F1
#
_entry.id   AF-A0A1G8EHG6-F1
#
_cell.length_a   1.000
_cell.length_b   1.000
_cell.length_c   1.000
_cell.angle_alpha   90.00
_cell.angle_beta   90.00
_cell.angle_gamma   90.00
#
_symmetry.space_group_name_H-M   'P 1'
#
loop_
_entity.id
_entity.type
_entity.pdbx_description
1 polymer ?
#
loop_
_entity_poly.entity_id
_entity_poly.type
_entity_poly.pdbx_seq_one_letter_code
_entity_poly.pdbx_strand_id
1 'polypeptide(L)'
;MFRSGRSLMLGSLLLLSPLLVQAGGNSLLVPATGRCTLNTVPEQLQQALASCQQIANGGDAEAQFELGEFYYTGERAPRDFQAALHWYEKASLQGHAQAQFRLGTMFFRGEGVKANNIQAYIVLKMAAVNGAEDAMDSADLVAEQMSKEELDVATKVLGQIFRNYLIELQTVGNTPFSPLP
;
A
#
# COMPACT_ATOMS: atom_id res chain seq x y z
N MET A 1 33.04 65.32 7.80
CA MET A 1 34.17 65.06 8.72
C MET A 1 33.72 64.02 9.75
N PHE A 2 34.58 63.01 10.00
CA PHE A 2 34.48 61.86 10.95
C PHE A 2 33.37 60.83 10.67
N ARG A 3 33.59 59.63 10.09
CA ARG A 3 34.42 58.42 10.40
C ARG A 3 34.11 57.72 11.73
N SER A 4 33.53 56.51 11.64
CA SER A 4 33.91 55.25 12.33
C SER A 4 32.85 54.19 11.97
N GLY A 5 33.07 52.92 11.62
CA GLY A 5 34.25 52.07 11.67
C GLY A 5 33.83 50.63 12.04
N ARG A 6 33.80 49.73 11.04
CA ARG A 6 34.03 48.26 11.06
C ARG A 6 33.21 47.34 11.99
N SER A 7 32.69 46.23 11.44
CA SER A 7 33.28 44.88 11.60
C SER A 7 32.52 43.79 10.83
N LEU A 8 33.27 43.01 10.03
CA LEU A 8 32.89 41.76 9.37
C LEU A 8 33.09 40.58 10.35
N MET A 9 32.19 39.59 10.35
CA MET A 9 32.46 38.15 10.54
C MET A 9 31.31 37.37 9.86
N LEU A 10 31.50 36.72 8.70
CA LEU A 10 32.05 35.37 8.50
C LEU A 10 31.36 34.27 9.33
N GLY A 11 30.60 33.41 8.61
CA GLY A 11 30.66 31.97 8.77
C GLY A 11 29.74 31.32 9.80
N SER A 12 28.67 30.68 9.33
CA SER A 12 28.33 29.34 9.81
C SER A 12 27.56 28.58 8.74
N LEU A 13 28.31 27.72 8.03
CA LEU A 13 27.76 26.50 7.45
C LEU A 13 27.08 25.71 8.58
N LEU A 14 25.79 25.44 8.45
CA LEU A 14 25.17 24.27 9.07
C LEU A 14 24.66 23.37 7.94
N LEU A 15 25.60 22.60 7.39
CA LEU A 15 25.30 21.25 6.92
C LEU A 15 24.76 20.46 8.11
N LEU A 16 23.61 19.81 7.96
CA LEU A 16 23.29 18.51 8.58
C LEU A 16 21.88 18.09 8.16
N SER A 17 21.79 17.44 6.99
CA SER A 17 21.02 16.19 6.96
C SER A 17 21.89 15.15 7.69
N PRO A 18 21.31 14.35 8.58
CA PRO A 18 20.89 13.04 8.12
C PRO A 18 19.46 12.71 8.54
N LEU A 19 18.74 12.13 7.60
CA LEU A 19 17.64 11.20 7.89
C LEU A 19 18.18 10.11 8.82
N LEU A 20 17.86 10.19 10.10
CA LEU A 20 17.93 9.04 11.00
C LEU A 20 16.53 8.45 11.07
N VAL A 21 16.28 7.52 10.16
CA VAL A 21 15.39 6.40 10.44
C VAL A 21 16.11 5.54 11.47
N GLN A 22 15.55 5.42 12.67
CA GLN A 22 15.71 4.20 13.44
C GLN A 22 14.46 3.90 14.24
N ALA A 23 13.89 2.74 13.90
CA ALA A 23 12.88 2.04 14.66
C ALA A 23 13.39 1.71 16.07
N GLY A 24 12.49 1.76 17.04
CA GLY A 24 12.72 1.21 18.38
C GLY A 24 12.11 2.06 19.47
N GLY A 25 10.95 1.62 19.96
CA GLY A 25 10.48 1.80 21.34
C GLY A 25 10.47 3.23 21.91
N ASN A 26 9.26 3.76 22.09
CA ASN A 26 8.93 4.99 22.82
C ASN A 26 9.19 6.30 22.06
N SER A 27 8.35 6.56 21.06
CA SER A 27 8.21 7.92 20.51
C SER A 27 7.54 8.85 21.52
N LEU A 28 8.29 9.88 21.90
CA LEU A 28 7.78 11.12 22.47
C LEU A 28 6.60 11.65 21.64
N LEU A 29 5.60 12.18 22.36
CA LEU A 29 4.35 12.76 21.87
C LEU A 29 4.61 13.90 20.86
N VAL A 30 4.85 13.54 19.61
CA VAL A 30 4.37 14.32 18.47
C VAL A 30 3.03 13.68 18.12
N PRO A 31 1.89 14.40 18.23
CA PRO A 31 0.64 13.83 17.76
C PRO A 31 0.80 13.51 16.27
N ALA A 32 0.74 12.23 15.92
CA ALA A 32 0.80 11.77 14.54
C ALA A 32 -0.51 12.18 13.84
N THR A 33 -0.68 13.46 13.54
CA THR A 33 -1.86 14.03 12.86
C THR A 33 -1.94 13.65 11.39
N GLY A 34 -1.44 12.47 11.00
CA GLY A 34 -1.32 12.09 9.60
C GLY A 34 -1.18 10.60 9.30
N ARG A 35 -1.29 9.70 10.29
CA ARG A 35 -1.34 8.25 10.01
C ARG A 35 -2.66 7.69 10.51
N CYS A 36 -3.32 6.88 9.67
CA CYS A 36 -4.43 6.07 10.14
C CYS A 36 -3.92 5.09 11.19
N THR A 37 -4.44 5.18 12.41
CA THR A 37 -4.16 4.21 13.47
C THR A 37 -5.48 3.82 14.14
N LEU A 38 -5.92 2.58 13.91
CA LEU A 38 -7.17 2.08 14.49
C LEU A 38 -6.94 1.31 15.79
N ASN A 39 -5.68 1.10 16.18
CA ASN A 39 -5.28 0.57 17.48
C ASN A 39 -5.34 1.65 18.58
N THR A 40 -6.57 1.97 19.00
CA THR A 40 -6.87 2.94 20.05
C THR A 40 -7.85 2.38 21.08
N VAL A 41 -8.02 3.09 22.20
CA VAL A 41 -9.00 2.77 23.23
C VAL A 41 -10.44 2.90 22.68
N PRO A 42 -11.41 2.09 23.15
CA PRO A 42 -12.76 2.05 22.58
C PRO A 42 -13.46 3.41 22.49
N GLU A 43 -13.25 4.30 23.47
CA GLU A 43 -13.87 5.63 23.53
C GLU A 43 -13.41 6.55 22.40
N GLN A 44 -12.19 6.35 21.90
CA GLN A 44 -11.61 7.14 20.82
C GLN A 44 -11.79 6.49 19.44
N LEU A 45 -12.30 5.26 19.39
CA LEU A 45 -12.39 4.49 18.15
C LEU A 45 -13.20 5.21 17.08
N GLN A 46 -14.32 5.84 17.45
CA GLN A 46 -15.17 6.55 16.49
C GLN A 46 -14.42 7.72 15.83
N GLN A 47 -13.66 8.48 16.62
CA GLN A 47 -12.86 9.59 16.10
C GLN A 47 -11.69 9.10 15.24
N ALA A 48 -11.02 8.03 15.67
CA ALA A 48 -9.93 7.40 14.92
C ALA A 48 -10.42 6.86 13.57
N LEU A 49 -11.59 6.20 13.55
CA LEU A 49 -12.23 5.74 12.31
C LEU A 49 -12.56 6.89 11.38
N ALA A 50 -13.16 7.97 11.89
CA ALA A 50 -13.50 9.13 11.07
C ALA A 50 -12.25 9.77 10.43
N SER A 51 -11.16 9.90 11.20
CA SER A 51 -9.88 10.42 10.69
C SER A 51 -9.28 9.47 9.64
N CYS A 52 -9.23 8.17 9.92
CA CYS A 52 -8.71 7.18 8.98
C CYS A 52 -9.50 7.15 7.67
N GLN A 53 -10.85 7.23 7.75
CA GLN A 53 -11.73 7.32 6.60
C GLN A 53 -11.41 8.55 5.74
N GLN A 54 -11.10 9.69 6.34
CA GLN A 54 -10.70 10.90 5.59
C GLN A 54 -9.38 10.68 4.85
N ILE A 55 -8.37 10.10 5.50
CA ILE A 55 -7.06 9.83 4.87
C ILE A 55 -7.21 8.81 3.73
N ALA A 56 -7.94 7.71 3.96
CA ALA A 56 -8.19 6.67 2.97
C ALA A 56 -8.99 7.20 1.76
N ASN A 57 -9.98 8.08 1.99
CA ASN A 57 -10.71 8.77 0.92
C ASN A 57 -9.83 9.78 0.16
N GLY A 58 -8.78 10.30 0.80
CA GLY A 58 -7.74 11.11 0.17
C GLY A 58 -6.79 10.31 -0.73
N GLY A 59 -6.94 8.99 -0.81
CA GLY A 59 -6.15 8.12 -1.67
C GLY A 59 -4.99 7.41 -0.98
N ASP A 60 -4.79 7.60 0.32
CA ASP A 60 -3.70 6.94 1.04
C ASP A 60 -3.90 5.42 1.10
N ALA A 61 -3.02 4.66 0.46
CA ALA A 61 -3.14 3.21 0.32
C ALA A 61 -2.98 2.47 1.66
N GLU A 62 -2.15 2.98 2.57
CA GLU A 62 -1.96 2.41 3.91
C GLU A 62 -3.24 2.56 4.74
N ALA A 63 -3.85 3.74 4.75
CA ALA A 63 -5.11 3.97 5.45
C ALA A 63 -6.27 3.15 4.85
N GLN A 64 -6.29 2.96 3.54
CA GLN A 64 -7.22 2.04 2.89
C GLN A 64 -6.98 0.60 3.37
N PHE A 65 -5.73 0.13 3.41
CA PHE A 65 -5.41 -1.19 3.95
C PHE A 65 -5.84 -1.36 5.41
N GLU A 66 -5.56 -0.37 6.27
CA GLU A 66 -5.94 -0.37 7.68
C GLU A 66 -7.46 -0.42 7.89
N LEU A 67 -8.25 0.29 7.06
CA LEU A 67 -9.72 0.13 7.07
C LEU A 67 -10.14 -1.27 6.64
N GLY A 68 -9.46 -1.85 5.66
CA GLY A 68 -9.64 -3.24 5.26
C GLY A 68 -9.46 -4.19 6.45
N GLU A 69 -8.32 -4.12 7.15
CA GLU A 69 -8.05 -4.96 8.33
C GLU A 69 -9.08 -4.72 9.44
N PHE A 70 -9.49 -3.48 9.65
CA PHE A 70 -10.49 -3.14 10.67
C PHE A 70 -11.82 -3.86 10.45
N TYR A 71 -12.36 -3.83 9.23
CA TYR A 71 -13.62 -4.52 8.90
C TYR A 71 -13.46 -6.03 8.75
N TYR A 72 -12.27 -6.51 8.34
CA TYR A 72 -11.99 -7.92 8.17
C TYR A 72 -11.89 -8.68 9.49
N THR A 73 -11.10 -8.16 10.43
CA THR A 73 -10.82 -8.82 11.73
C THR A 73 -12.05 -8.80 12.64
N GLY A 74 -12.77 -7.68 12.66
CA GLY A 74 -13.92 -7.44 13.50
C GLY A 74 -13.66 -7.56 15.00
N GLU A 75 -12.43 -7.27 15.44
CA GLU A 75 -12.07 -7.28 16.86
C GLU A 75 -12.70 -6.10 17.64
N ARG A 76 -12.94 -4.99 16.94
CA ARG A 76 -13.40 -3.70 17.51
C ARG A 76 -14.73 -3.22 16.96
N ALA A 77 -15.23 -3.89 15.92
CA ALA A 77 -16.54 -3.69 15.31
C ALA A 77 -17.01 -5.02 14.70
N PRO A 78 -18.30 -5.20 14.40
CA PRO A 78 -18.76 -6.37 13.67
C PRO A 78 -17.99 -6.54 12.34
N ARG A 79 -17.64 -7.78 11.99
CA ARG A 79 -17.00 -8.08 10.71
C ARG A 79 -17.89 -7.66 9.55
N ASP A 80 -17.29 -7.01 8.57
CA ASP A 80 -17.93 -6.61 7.32
C ASP A 80 -16.98 -6.91 6.16
N PHE A 81 -17.12 -8.10 5.58
CA PHE A 81 -16.25 -8.51 4.47
C PHE A 81 -16.49 -7.70 3.20
N GLN A 82 -17.68 -7.12 2.99
CA GLN A 82 -17.93 -6.26 1.83
C GLN A 82 -17.15 -4.95 1.97
N ALA A 83 -17.19 -4.34 3.16
CA ALA A 83 -16.41 -3.15 3.45
C ALA A 83 -14.90 -3.45 3.36
N ALA A 84 -14.44 -4.59 3.88
CA ALA A 84 -13.04 -5.00 3.80
C ALA A 84 -12.58 -5.15 2.33
N LEU A 85 -13.35 -5.87 1.50
CA LEU A 85 -13.06 -6.03 0.07
C LEU A 85 -12.92 -4.68 -0.63
N HIS A 86 -13.88 -3.78 -0.43
CA HIS A 86 -13.86 -2.44 -1.04
C HIS A 86 -12.58 -1.67 -0.70
N TRP A 87 -12.13 -1.74 0.54
CA TRP A 87 -10.93 -1.04 0.98
C TRP A 87 -9.64 -1.70 0.49
N TYR A 88 -9.57 -3.03 0.55
CA TYR A 88 -8.44 -3.76 0.00
C TYR A 88 -8.33 -3.59 -1.52
N GLU A 89 -9.43 -3.56 -2.27
CA GLU A 89 -9.43 -3.28 -3.71
C GLU A 89 -8.80 -1.93 -4.03
N LYS A 90 -9.20 -0.87 -3.31
CA LYS A 90 -8.61 0.46 -3.50
C LYS A 90 -7.11 0.48 -3.23
N ALA A 91 -6.65 -0.11 -2.12
CA ALA A 91 -5.23 -0.17 -1.80
C ALA A 91 -4.47 -1.06 -2.82
N SER A 92 -5.08 -2.17 -3.23
CA SER A 92 -4.55 -3.12 -4.20
C SER A 92 -4.28 -2.49 -5.56
N LEU A 93 -5.21 -1.65 -6.04
CA LEU A 93 -5.05 -0.91 -7.31
C LEU A 93 -3.88 0.08 -7.29
N GLN A 94 -3.40 0.46 -6.11
CA GLN A 94 -2.23 1.32 -5.93
C GLN A 94 -0.91 0.53 -5.73
N GLY A 95 -0.96 -0.80 -5.85
CA GLY A 95 0.22 -1.66 -5.65
C GLY A 95 0.51 -2.03 -4.19
N HIS A 96 -0.41 -1.79 -3.26
CA HIS A 96 -0.20 -2.12 -1.85
C HIS A 96 -0.16 -3.65 -1.65
N ALA A 97 1.05 -4.19 -1.44
CA ALA A 97 1.30 -5.64 -1.48
C ALA A 97 0.46 -6.44 -0.48
N GLN A 98 0.36 -5.97 0.77
CA GLN A 98 -0.42 -6.65 1.80
C GLN A 98 -1.94 -6.58 1.52
N ALA A 99 -2.40 -5.53 0.86
CA ALA A 99 -3.82 -5.41 0.48
C ALA A 99 -4.14 -6.36 -0.67
N GLN A 100 -3.24 -6.48 -1.64
CA GLN A 100 -3.33 -7.49 -2.70
C GLN A 100 -3.34 -8.90 -2.10
N PHE A 101 -2.46 -9.20 -1.15
CA PHE A 101 -2.43 -10.50 -0.48
C PHE A 101 -3.77 -10.84 0.22
N ARG A 102 -4.32 -9.89 0.99
CA ARG A 102 -5.63 -10.03 1.64
C ARG A 102 -6.75 -10.21 0.63
N LEU A 103 -6.81 -9.37 -0.39
CA LEU A 103 -7.81 -9.42 -1.45
C LEU A 103 -7.78 -10.76 -2.20
N GLY A 104 -6.60 -11.22 -2.58
CA GLY A 104 -6.42 -12.52 -3.24
C GLY A 104 -6.88 -13.68 -2.37
N THR A 105 -6.59 -13.63 -1.07
CA THR A 105 -7.07 -14.62 -0.09
C THR A 105 -8.60 -14.61 0.04
N MET A 106 -9.21 -13.42 0.06
CA MET A 106 -10.67 -13.28 0.11
C MET A 106 -11.35 -13.83 -1.14
N PHE A 107 -10.78 -13.59 -2.34
CA PHE A 107 -11.26 -14.21 -3.57
C PHE A 107 -11.11 -15.73 -3.55
N PHE A 108 -10.04 -16.26 -2.97
CA PHE A 108 -9.86 -17.71 -2.87
C PHE A 108 -10.89 -18.35 -1.95
N ARG A 109 -11.15 -17.72 -0.79
CA ARG A 109 -12.06 -18.25 0.23
C ARG A 109 -13.53 -17.92 -0.01
N GLY A 110 -13.82 -16.97 -0.90
CA GLY A 110 -15.16 -16.43 -1.09
C GLY A 110 -15.65 -15.62 0.12
N GLU A 111 -14.76 -14.88 0.78
CA GLU A 111 -15.10 -14.05 1.93
C GLU A 111 -15.65 -12.71 1.42
N GLY A 112 -16.94 -12.44 1.65
CA GLY A 112 -17.59 -11.22 1.16
C GLY A 112 -17.83 -11.18 -0.36
N VAL A 113 -17.35 -12.17 -1.11
CA VAL A 113 -17.53 -12.25 -2.57
C VAL A 113 -17.63 -13.72 -2.97
N LYS A 114 -18.18 -14.02 -4.15
CA LYS A 114 -18.13 -15.38 -4.67
C LYS A 114 -16.66 -15.79 -4.89
N ALA A 115 -16.29 -16.98 -4.44
CA ALA A 115 -14.94 -17.49 -4.65
C ALA A 115 -14.57 -17.51 -6.14
N ASN A 116 -13.34 -17.11 -6.45
CA ASN A 116 -12.82 -17.03 -7.81
C ASN A 116 -11.30 -17.28 -7.83
N ASN A 117 -10.90 -18.49 -8.24
CA ASN A 117 -9.49 -18.89 -8.28
C ASN A 117 -8.67 -18.10 -9.32
N ILE A 118 -9.27 -17.71 -10.45
CA ILE A 118 -8.58 -16.87 -11.45
C ILE A 118 -8.22 -15.51 -10.83
N GLN A 119 -9.18 -14.84 -10.21
CA GLN A 119 -8.94 -13.54 -9.58
C GLN A 119 -7.97 -13.66 -8.41
N ALA A 120 -8.13 -14.67 -7.55
CA ALA A 120 -7.23 -14.94 -6.45
C ALA A 120 -5.78 -15.12 -6.94
N TYR A 121 -5.56 -16.01 -7.92
CA TYR A 121 -4.24 -16.30 -8.46
C TYR A 121 -3.57 -15.05 -9.04
N ILE A 122 -4.29 -14.27 -9.86
CA ILE A 122 -3.78 -13.04 -10.46
C ILE A 122 -3.35 -12.04 -9.38
N VAL A 123 -4.22 -11.78 -8.40
CA VAL A 123 -3.95 -10.78 -7.35
C VAL A 123 -2.82 -11.25 -6.42
N LEU A 124 -2.74 -12.53 -6.08
CA LEU A 124 -1.64 -13.08 -5.26
C LEU A 124 -0.30 -13.03 -5.99
N LYS A 125 -0.25 -13.33 -7.29
CA LYS A 125 0.99 -13.15 -8.08
C LYS A 125 1.41 -11.68 -8.16
N MET A 126 0.45 -10.74 -8.27
CA MET A 126 0.76 -9.31 -8.18
C MET A 126 1.29 -8.91 -6.80
N ALA A 127 0.70 -9.44 -5.72
CA ALA A 127 1.15 -9.21 -4.35
C ALA A 127 2.60 -9.65 -4.15
N ALA A 128 2.97 -10.82 -4.66
CA ALA A 128 4.34 -11.34 -4.60
C ALA A 128 5.33 -10.41 -5.32
N VAL A 129 4.98 -9.92 -6.51
CA VAL A 129 5.80 -8.95 -7.27
C VAL A 129 5.97 -7.65 -6.50
N ASN A 130 4.94 -7.20 -5.77
CA ASN A 130 4.98 -5.99 -4.96
C ASN A 130 5.57 -6.20 -3.55
N GLY A 131 6.06 -7.40 -3.22
CA GLY A 131 6.84 -7.66 -2.00
C GLY A 131 6.08 -8.34 -0.86
N ALA A 132 4.90 -8.93 -1.10
CA ALA A 132 4.27 -9.81 -0.12
C ALA A 132 4.91 -11.21 -0.18
N GLU A 133 5.82 -11.50 0.74
CA GLU A 133 6.67 -12.70 0.74
C GLU A 133 5.85 -14.01 0.69
N ASP A 134 4.75 -14.09 1.45
CA ASP A 134 3.89 -15.29 1.55
C ASP A 134 2.89 -15.45 0.38
N ALA A 135 2.82 -14.47 -0.52
CA ALA A 135 1.80 -14.45 -1.57
C ALA A 135 2.08 -15.48 -2.68
N MET A 136 3.35 -15.81 -2.92
CA MET A 136 3.71 -16.81 -3.93
C MET A 136 3.22 -18.20 -3.55
N ASP A 137 3.46 -18.62 -2.31
CA ASP A 137 2.99 -19.90 -1.77
C ASP A 137 1.46 -19.99 -1.83
N SER A 138 0.77 -18.90 -1.47
CA SER A 138 -0.69 -18.83 -1.58
C SER A 138 -1.17 -18.93 -3.03
N ALA A 139 -0.48 -18.29 -3.99
CA ALA A 139 -0.82 -18.41 -5.41
C ALA A 139 -0.63 -19.85 -5.91
N ASP A 140 0.40 -20.55 -5.44
CA ASP A 140 0.66 -21.94 -5.83
C ASP A 140 -0.43 -22.87 -5.28
N LEU A 141 -0.89 -22.67 -4.03
CA LEU A 141 -2.06 -23.37 -3.47
C LEU A 141 -3.35 -23.13 -4.27
N VAL A 142 -3.57 -21.90 -4.76
CA VAL A 142 -4.71 -21.60 -5.63
C VAL A 142 -4.58 -22.35 -6.97
N ALA A 143 -3.38 -22.38 -7.56
CA ALA A 143 -3.11 -23.02 -8.83
C ALA A 143 -3.37 -24.54 -8.80
N GLU A 144 -3.13 -25.20 -7.67
CA GLU A 144 -3.46 -26.62 -7.48
C GLU A 144 -4.96 -26.91 -7.63
N GLN A 145 -5.83 -25.91 -7.42
CA GLN A 145 -7.29 -26.02 -7.56
C GLN A 145 -7.83 -25.53 -8.90
N MET A 146 -6.95 -25.11 -9.81
CA MET A 146 -7.34 -24.56 -11.11
C MET A 146 -7.20 -25.61 -12.21
N SER A 147 -8.13 -25.60 -13.15
CA SER A 147 -7.97 -26.30 -14.42
C SER A 147 -6.84 -25.67 -15.24
N LYS A 148 -6.34 -26.42 -16.23
CA LYS A 148 -5.32 -25.91 -17.16
C LYS A 148 -5.83 -24.69 -17.93
N GLU A 149 -7.11 -24.71 -18.29
CA GLU A 149 -7.79 -23.63 -19.00
C GLU A 149 -7.86 -22.36 -18.13
N GLU A 150 -8.21 -22.49 -16.85
CA GLU A 150 -8.22 -21.35 -15.93
C GLU A 150 -6.82 -20.77 -15.70
N LEU A 151 -5.79 -21.63 -15.60
CA LEU A 151 -4.39 -21.19 -15.47
C LEU A 151 -3.90 -20.46 -16.73
N ASP A 152 -4.26 -20.94 -17.92
CA ASP A 152 -3.95 -20.26 -19.18
C ASP A 152 -4.60 -18.88 -19.24
N VAL A 153 -5.88 -18.78 -18.90
CA VAL A 153 -6.59 -17.51 -18.81
C VAL A 153 -5.89 -16.56 -17.83
N ALA A 154 -5.59 -17.02 -16.62
CA ALA A 154 -4.96 -16.19 -15.60
C ALA A 154 -3.57 -15.70 -16.02
N THR A 155 -2.74 -16.59 -16.58
CA THR A 155 -1.39 -16.27 -17.06
C THR A 155 -1.43 -15.29 -18.24
N LYS A 156 -2.40 -15.46 -19.15
CA LYS A 156 -2.61 -14.53 -20.28
C LYS A 156 -2.98 -13.13 -19.79
N VAL A 157 -3.88 -13.04 -18.80
CA VAL A 157 -4.28 -11.77 -18.19
C VAL A 157 -3.10 -11.10 -17.47
N LEU A 158 -2.35 -11.85 -16.65
CA LEU A 158 -1.11 -11.33 -16.03
C LEU A 158 -0.15 -10.79 -17.08
N GLY A 159 0.09 -11.56 -18.15
CA GLY A 159 0.93 -11.11 -19.25
C GLY A 159 0.44 -9.83 -19.93
N GLN A 160 -0.88 -9.62 -20.04
CA GLN A 160 -1.44 -8.36 -20.56
C GLN A 160 -1.21 -7.19 -19.60
N ILE A 161 -1.42 -7.41 -18.29
CA ILE A 161 -1.17 -6.40 -17.25
C ILE A 161 0.30 -5.94 -17.30
N PHE A 162 1.25 -6.87 -17.28
CA PHE A 162 2.68 -6.53 -17.36
C PHE A 162 3.04 -5.82 -18.65
N ARG A 163 2.50 -6.25 -19.80
CA ARG A 163 2.76 -5.58 -21.08
C ARG A 163 2.24 -4.14 -21.07
N ASN A 164 1.04 -3.89 -20.56
CA ASN A 164 0.48 -2.55 -20.48
C ASN A 164 1.31 -1.65 -19.56
N TYR A 165 1.71 -2.17 -18.39
CA TYR A 165 2.60 -1.46 -17.47
C TYR A 165 3.93 -1.06 -18.12
N LEU A 166 4.57 -1.98 -18.87
CA LEU A 166 5.80 -1.68 -19.59
C LEU A 166 5.62 -0.60 -20.67
N ILE A 167 4.49 -0.60 -21.38
CA ILE A 167 4.16 0.44 -22.37
C ILE A 167 4.00 1.79 -21.68
N GLU A 168 3.25 1.85 -20.57
CA GLU A 168 3.06 3.07 -19.80
C GLU A 168 4.41 3.66 -19.37
N LEU A 169 5.32 2.83 -18.82
CA LEU A 169 6.67 3.26 -18.46
C LEU A 169 7.47 3.84 -19.63
N GLN A 170 7.33 3.25 -20.84
CA GLN A 170 7.99 3.76 -22.04
C GLN A 170 7.41 5.09 -22.51
N THR A 171 6.09 5.26 -22.43
CA THR A 171 5.40 6.50 -22.83
C THR A 171 5.64 7.66 -21.88
N VAL A 172 6.02 7.39 -20.63
CA VAL A 172 6.41 8.40 -19.64
C VAL A 172 7.86 8.90 -19.88
N GLY A 173 8.64 8.25 -20.77
CA GLY A 173 9.99 8.66 -21.15
C GLY A 173 10.03 9.73 -22.26
N ASN A 174 10.35 11.00 -22.02
CA ASN A 174 11.66 11.51 -21.61
C ASN A 174 12.33 10.79 -20.44
N THR A 175 12.99 9.66 -20.72
CA THR A 175 13.82 8.96 -19.74
C THR A 175 15.28 9.46 -19.78
N PRO A 176 16.05 9.37 -18.67
CA PRO A 176 17.48 9.71 -18.62
C PRO A 176 18.40 8.85 -19.51
N PHE A 177 17.85 7.81 -20.14
CA PHE A 177 18.56 6.88 -21.03
C PHE A 177 18.25 7.10 -22.52
N SER A 178 17.54 8.18 -22.88
CA SER A 178 17.48 8.60 -24.26
C SER A 178 18.91 8.87 -24.76
N PRO A 179 19.36 8.27 -25.88
CA PRO A 179 20.66 8.61 -26.43
C PRO A 179 20.67 10.12 -26.73
N LEU A 180 21.68 10.81 -26.22
CA LEU A 180 21.87 12.23 -26.51
C LEU A 180 22.07 12.40 -28.04
N PRO A 181 21.56 13.50 -28.62
CA PRO A 181 21.78 13.80 -30.03
C PRO A 181 23.26 14.01 -30.38
#